data_AF-A0A928ZAH5-F1
#
_entry.id   AF-A0A928ZAH5-F1
#
_cell.length_a   1.000
_cell.length_b   1.000
_cell.length_c   1.000
_cell.angle_alpha   90.00
_cell.angle_beta   90.00
_cell.angle_gamma   90.00
#
_symmetry.space_group_name_H-M   'P 1'
#
loop_
_entity.id
_entity.type
_entity.pdbx_description
1 polymer ?
#
loop_
_entity_poly.entity_id
_entity_poly.type
_entity_poly.pdbx_seq_one_letter_code
_entity_poly.pdbx_strand_id
1 'polypeptide(L)'
;MDDNDMPLRITITLSAYEGRKLICPSKIHGKPKATYAAQIIGSRIEANFEEINRQMADIAKREGITVAELEARWLAEENFELD
;
A
#
# COMPACT_ATOMS: atom_id res chain seq x y z
N MET A 1 -4.47 -7.21 -20.79
CA MET A 1 -4.02 -6.06 -19.98
C MET A 1 -5.14 -5.90 -19.00
N ASP A 2 -4.99 -6.51 -17.83
CA ASP A 2 -5.97 -6.37 -16.76
C ASP A 2 -6.02 -4.89 -16.37
N ASP A 3 -7.22 -4.29 -16.32
CA ASP A 3 -7.43 -2.88 -15.96
C ASP A 3 -6.90 -2.53 -14.54
N ASN A 4 -6.52 -3.54 -13.75
CA ASN A 4 -6.00 -3.44 -12.38
C ASN A 4 -4.54 -2.94 -12.25
N ASP A 5 -3.78 -2.78 -13.35
CA ASP A 5 -2.36 -2.34 -13.32
C ASP A 5 -2.16 -0.85 -13.63
N MET A 6 -3.21 -0.03 -13.44
CA MET A 6 -3.10 1.42 -13.62
C MET A 6 -2.24 2.05 -12.51
N PRO A 7 -1.28 2.92 -12.85
CA PRO A 7 -0.38 3.51 -11.86
C PRO A 7 -1.12 4.49 -10.94
N LEU A 8 -1.41 4.06 -9.71
CA LEU A 8 -1.95 4.91 -8.66
C LEU A 8 -0.89 5.90 -8.16
N ARG A 9 -1.24 7.19 -8.05
CA ARG A 9 -0.36 8.24 -7.53
C ARG A 9 -0.81 8.67 -6.14
N ILE A 10 -0.05 8.27 -5.13
CA ILE A 10 -0.24 8.68 -3.74
C ILE A 10 0.80 9.75 -3.38
N THR A 11 0.35 10.88 -2.86
CA THR A 11 1.25 11.92 -2.32
C THR A 11 1.51 11.62 -0.85
N ILE A 12 2.77 11.41 -0.49
CA ILE A 12 3.20 11.12 0.89
C ILE A 12 4.06 12.26 1.43
N THR A 13 3.95 12.49 2.74
CA THR A 13 4.83 13.42 3.46
C THR A 13 5.87 12.63 4.22
N LEU A 14 7.14 12.89 3.96
CA LEU A 14 8.27 12.26 4.65
C LEU A 14 8.96 13.23 5.60
N SER A 15 9.54 12.70 6.66
CA SER A 15 10.41 13.46 7.54
C SER A 15 11.73 13.82 6.84
N ALA A 16 12.39 14.87 7.35
CA ALA A 16 13.71 15.27 6.86
C ALA A 16 14.76 14.14 7.01
N TYR A 17 14.61 13.27 8.02
CA TYR A 17 15.50 12.13 8.24
C TYR A 17 15.35 11.07 7.15
N GLU A 18 14.12 10.67 6.83
CA GLU A 18 13.83 9.69 5.76
C GLU A 18 14.27 10.23 4.39
N GLY A 19 14.00 11.51 4.13
CA GLY A 19 14.46 12.19 2.91
C GLY A 19 15.98 12.10 2.72
N ARG A 20 16.76 12.24 3.81
CA ARG A 20 18.23 12.07 3.77
C ARG A 20 18.63 10.63 3.46
N LYS A 21 17.97 9.65 4.05
CA LYS A 21 18.26 8.22 3.82
C LYS A 21 17.99 7.78 2.38
N LEU A 22 17.08 8.45 1.68
CA LEU A 22 16.81 8.20 0.26
C LEU A 22 17.87 8.78 -0.69
N ILE A 23 18.72 9.71 -0.25
CA ILE A 23 19.73 10.36 -1.12
C ILE A 23 20.78 9.36 -1.60
N CYS A 24 21.39 8.61 -0.67
CA CYS A 24 22.47 7.67 -0.99
C CYS A 24 22.04 6.60 -2.01
N PRO A 25 20.95 5.83 -1.82
CA PRO A 25 20.53 4.83 -2.80
C PRO A 25 20.13 5.46 -4.14
N SER A 26 19.52 6.65 -4.12
CA SER A 26 19.21 7.42 -5.33
C SER A 26 20.48 7.73 -6.13
N LYS A 27 21.58 8.09 -5.46
CA LYS A 27 22.86 8.38 -6.11
C LYS A 27 23.60 7.13 -6.57
N ILE A 28 23.58 6.04 -5.79
CA ILE A 28 24.28 4.78 -6.12
C ILE A 28 23.72 4.16 -7.40
N HIS A 29 22.40 4.17 -7.56
CA HIS A 29 21.72 3.45 -8.64
C HIS A 29 21.13 4.37 -9.73
N GLY A 30 21.28 5.69 -9.60
CA GLY A 30 20.82 6.67 -10.60
C GLY A 30 19.30 6.82 -10.72
N LYS A 31 18.51 6.30 -9.78
CA LYS A 31 17.03 6.41 -9.81
C LYS A 31 16.54 7.58 -8.95
N PRO A 32 15.37 8.18 -9.28
CA PRO A 32 14.76 9.21 -8.44
C PRO A 32 14.48 8.72 -7.02
N LYS A 33 14.54 9.64 -6.04
CA LYS A 33 14.22 9.35 -4.63
C LYS A 33 12.81 8.79 -4.46
N ALA A 34 11.84 9.30 -5.22
CA ALA A 34 10.45 8.85 -5.20
C ALA A 34 10.32 7.37 -5.60
N THR A 35 11.12 6.90 -6.56
CA THR A 35 11.13 5.49 -6.96
C THR A 35 11.57 4.59 -5.81
N TYR A 36 12.60 4.99 -5.07
CA TYR A 36 13.03 4.23 -3.88
C TYR A 36 12.00 4.25 -2.77
N ALA A 37 11.38 5.40 -2.51
CA ALA A 37 10.30 5.50 -1.53
C ALA A 37 9.15 4.55 -1.90
N ALA A 38 8.72 4.55 -3.16
CA ALA A 38 7.68 3.65 -3.66
C ALA A 38 8.07 2.17 -3.51
N GLN A 39 9.30 1.80 -3.85
CA GLN A 39 9.80 0.44 -3.68
C GLN A 39 9.82 0.00 -2.21
N ILE A 40 10.32 0.84 -1.31
CA ILE A 40 10.36 0.55 0.12
C ILE A 40 8.93 0.38 0.68
N ILE A 41 8.00 1.25 0.27
CA ILE A 41 6.60 1.16 0.67
C ILE A 41 5.97 -0.13 0.15
N GLY A 42 6.17 -0.48 -1.13
CA GLY A 42 5.66 -1.72 -1.72
C GLY A 42 6.15 -2.96 -0.96
N SER A 43 7.47 -3.08 -0.75
CA SER A 43 8.03 -4.21 0.01
C SER A 43 7.54 -4.27 1.46
N ARG A 44 7.26 -3.11 2.08
CA ARG A 44 6.67 -3.05 3.42
C ARG A 44 5.22 -3.52 3.42
N ILE A 45 4.41 -3.10 2.45
CA ILE A 45 3.02 -3.52 2.32
C ILE A 45 2.95 -5.04 2.17
N GLU A 46 3.74 -5.61 1.25
CA GLU A 46 3.82 -7.07 1.04
C GLU A 46 4.20 -7.83 2.30
N ALA A 47 5.20 -7.32 3.04
CA ALA A 47 5.65 -7.93 4.29
C ALA A 47 4.61 -7.86 5.42
N ASN A 48 3.60 -6.99 5.32
CA ASN A 48 2.55 -6.83 6.32
C ASN A 48 1.22 -7.50 5.93
N PHE A 49 1.10 -8.12 4.74
CA PHE A 49 -0.16 -8.73 4.30
C PHE A 49 -0.73 -9.75 5.28
N GLU A 50 0.11 -10.59 5.89
CA GLU A 50 -0.37 -11.56 6.88
C GLU A 50 -1.04 -10.87 8.07
N GLU A 51 -0.43 -9.81 8.59
CA GLU A 51 -0.96 -9.03 9.71
C GLU A 51 -2.22 -8.26 9.32
N ILE A 52 -2.22 -7.63 8.14
CA ILE A 52 -3.39 -6.92 7.60
C ILE A 52 -4.58 -7.90 7.47
N ASN A 53 -4.34 -9.10 6.92
CA ASN A 53 -5.37 -10.13 6.77
C ASN A 53 -5.90 -10.62 8.13
N ARG A 54 -5.04 -10.74 9.16
CA ARG A 54 -5.48 -11.04 10.52
C ARG A 54 -6.38 -9.95 11.09
N GLN A 55 -6.00 -8.69 10.93
CA GLN A 55 -6.78 -7.55 11.42
C GLN A 55 -8.13 -7.44 10.68
N MET A 56 -8.15 -7.67 9.37
CA MET A 56 -9.37 -7.76 8.57
C MET A 56 -10.31 -8.86 9.07
N ALA A 57 -9.78 -10.06 9.35
CA ALA A 57 -10.56 -11.17 9.91
C ALA A 57 -11.15 -10.85 11.29
N ASP A 58 -10.39 -10.18 12.15
CA ASP A 58 -10.87 -9.77 13.47
C ASP A 58 -12.00 -8.72 13.38
N ILE A 59 -11.89 -7.76 12.48
CA ILE A 59 -12.92 -6.74 12.25
C ILE A 59 -14.18 -7.37 11.65
N ALA A 60 -14.03 -8.19 10.61
CA ALA A 60 -15.14 -8.91 9.98
C ALA A 60 -15.90 -9.78 10.99
N LYS A 61 -15.17 -10.50 11.85
CA LYS A 61 -15.76 -11.30 12.94
C LYS A 61 -16.53 -10.44 13.96
N ARG A 62 -16.03 -9.25 14.31
CA ARG A 62 -16.71 -8.32 15.23
C ARG A 62 -17.99 -7.75 14.63
N GLU A 63 -18.00 -7.51 13.33
CA GLU A 63 -19.14 -6.98 12.60
C GLU A 63 -20.14 -8.07 12.15
N GLY A 64 -19.78 -9.34 12.28
CA GLY A 64 -20.63 -10.47 11.89
C GLY A 64 -20.73 -10.67 10.38
N ILE A 65 -19.76 -10.15 9.61
CA ILE A 65 -19.66 -10.28 8.16
C ILE A 65 -18.42 -11.09 7.78
N THR A 66 -18.33 -11.50 6.51
CA THR A 66 -17.13 -12.14 5.96
C THR A 66 -16.04 -11.10 5.64
N VAL A 67 -14.79 -11.56 5.56
CA VAL A 67 -13.67 -10.70 5.15
C VAL A 67 -13.88 -10.15 3.73
N ALA A 68 -14.45 -10.95 2.83
CA ALA A 68 -14.76 -10.53 1.46
C ALA A 68 -15.83 -9.42 1.42
N GLU A 69 -16.87 -9.52 2.25
CA GLU A 69 -17.87 -8.46 2.38
C GLU A 69 -17.28 -7.18 2.97
N LEU A 70 -16.38 -7.30 3.94
CA LEU A 70 -15.68 -6.17 4.54
C LEU A 70 -14.78 -5.47 3.51
N GLU A 71 -14.01 -6.25 2.76
CA GLU A 71 -13.11 -5.76 1.71
C GLU A 71 -13.90 -5.07 0.59
N ALA A 72 -14.94 -5.72 0.07
CA ALA A 72 -15.80 -5.13 -0.96
C ALA A 72 -16.45 -3.82 -0.51
N ARG A 73 -16.89 -3.73 0.75
CA ARG A 73 -17.44 -2.50 1.32
C ARG A 73 -16.42 -1.36 1.33
N TRP A 74 -15.22 -1.60 1.86
CA TRP A 74 -14.19 -0.56 1.97
C TRP A 74 -13.60 -0.15 0.63
N LEU A 75 -13.45 -1.09 -0.31
CA LEU A 75 -13.03 -0.78 -1.67
C LEU A 75 -14.09 0.07 -2.39
N ALA A 76 -15.37 -0.26 -2.24
CA ALA A 76 -16.46 0.55 -2.79
C ALA A 76 -16.51 1.98 -2.20
N GLU A 77 -16.26 2.15 -0.89
CA GLU A 77 -16.17 3.47 -0.24
C GLU A 77 -15.06 4.35 -0.86
N GLU A 78 -13.96 3.73 -1.29
CA GLU A 78 -12.82 4.41 -1.90
C GLU A 78 -12.90 4.46 -3.45
N ASN A 79 -14.03 4.07 -4.04
CA ASN A 79 -14.25 3.95 -5.50
C ASN A 79 -13.23 3.03 -6.20
N PHE A 80 -12.81 1.97 -5.51
CA PHE A 80 -12.01 0.89 -6.07
C PHE A 80 -12.98 -0.26 -6.38
N GLU A 81 -13.36 -0.44 -7.63
CA GLU A 81 -14.25 -1.56 -8.01
C GLU A 81 -13.43 -2.87 -8.04
N LEU A 82 -13.94 -3.89 -7.34
CA LEU A 82 -13.50 -5.26 -7.54
C LEU A 82 -14.21 -5.78 -8.79
N ASP A 83 -13.46 -5.96 -9.88
CA ASP A 83 -13.91 -6.76 -11.04
C ASP A 83 -13.95 -8.26 -10.69
#